data_AF-A0A2N3F8T2-F1
#
_entry.id   AF-A0A2N3F8T2-F1
#
_cell.length_a   1.000
_cell.length_b   1.000
_cell.length_c   1.000
_cell.angle_alpha   90.00
_cell.angle_beta   90.00
_cell.angle_gamma   90.00
#
_symmetry.space_group_name_H-M   'P 1'
#
loop_
_entity.id
_entity.type
_entity.pdbx_description
1 polymer ?
#
loop_
_entity_poly.entity_id
_entity_poly.type
_entity_poly.pdbx_seq_one_letter_code
_entity_poly.pdbx_strand_id
1 'polypeptide(L)' 'IPSARLAEGFVSLLADETAGPVTSEALGKLPGLFGGADSPGSQLAAEAAAPEPTDVIVASCAALCRELLDALRAQGIGV' A
#
# COMPACT_ATOMS: atom_id res chain seq x y z
N ILE A 1 9.82 6.67 -6.95
CA ILE A 1 9.34 5.63 -6.01
C ILE A 1 8.91 4.41 -6.84
N PRO A 2 9.12 3.17 -6.38
CA PRO A 2 8.84 1.94 -7.13
C PRO A 2 7.34 1.61 -7.30
N SER A 3 6.45 2.53 -6.95
CA SER A 3 4.99 2.38 -6.92
C SER A 3 4.40 1.97 -8.28
N ALA A 4 4.97 2.43 -9.40
CA ALA A 4 4.55 1.99 -10.74
C ALA A 4 4.86 0.50 -11.00
N ARG A 5 6.07 0.03 -10.64
CA ARG A 5 6.44 -1.39 -10.77
C ARG A 5 5.65 -2.28 -9.83
N LEU A 6 5.36 -1.79 -8.62
CA LEU A 6 4.48 -2.49 -7.68
C LEU A 6 3.07 -2.61 -8.25
N ALA A 7 2.52 -1.53 -8.82
CA ALA A 7 1.21 -1.53 -9.45
C ALA A 7 1.14 -2.54 -10.62
N GLU A 8 2.15 -2.61 -11.48
CA GLU A 8 2.25 -3.63 -12.54
C GLU A 8 2.19 -5.06 -11.98
N GLY A 9 2.93 -5.33 -10.90
CA GLY A 9 2.88 -6.61 -10.20
C GLY A 9 1.51 -6.93 -9.63
N PHE A 10 0.84 -5.95 -9.01
CA PHE A 10 -0.51 -6.11 -8.50
C PHE A 10 -1.54 -6.33 -9.61
N VAL A 11 -1.41 -5.65 -10.76
CA VAL A 11 -2.27 -5.91 -11.93
C VAL A 11 -2.11 -7.36 -12.40
N SER A 12 -0.88 -7.87 -12.46
CA SER A 12 -0.64 -9.28 -12.78
C SER A 12 -1.28 -10.23 -11.76
N LEU A 13 -1.18 -9.93 -10.46
CA LEU A 13 -1.78 -10.74 -9.41
C LEU A 13 -3.31 -10.69 -9.42
N LEU A 14 -3.90 -9.54 -9.76
CA LEU A 14 -5.35 -9.38 -9.88
C LEU A 14 -5.92 -10.14 -11.06
N ALA A 15 -5.14 -10.34 -12.12
CA ALA A 15 -5.52 -11.12 -13.29
C ALA A 15 -5.36 -12.64 -13.08
N ASP A 16 -4.68 -13.06 -12.01
CA ASP A 16 -4.49 -14.47 -11.67
C ASP A 16 -5.76 -15.08 -11.04
N GLU A 17 -6.18 -16.25 -11.53
CA GLU A 17 -7.42 -16.90 -11.08
C GLU A 17 -7.39 -17.36 -9.61
N THR A 18 -6.20 -17.63 -9.08
CA THR A 18 -6.01 -18.11 -7.70
C THR A 18 -5.71 -16.95 -6.76
N ALA A 19 -4.78 -16.07 -7.15
CA ALA A 19 -4.32 -14.97 -6.31
C ALA A 19 -5.22 -13.71 -6.39
N GLY A 20 -6.01 -13.56 -7.46
CA GLY A 20 -6.81 -12.37 -7.71
C GLY A 20 -7.77 -11.98 -6.58
N PRO A 21 -8.62 -12.90 -6.07
CA PRO A 21 -9.55 -12.59 -4.99
C PRO A 21 -8.86 -12.11 -3.70
N VAL A 22 -7.79 -12.81 -3.30
CA VAL A 22 -7.02 -12.46 -2.08
C VAL A 22 -6.27 -11.14 -2.27
N THR A 23 -5.73 -10.91 -3.47
CA THR A 23 -5.04 -9.66 -3.81
C THR A 23 -6.01 -8.47 -3.74
N SER A 24 -7.21 -8.61 -4.31
CA SER A 24 -8.25 -7.59 -4.26
C SER A 24 -8.67 -7.29 -2.82
N GLU A 25 -8.90 -8.32 -2.01
CA GLU A 25 -9.23 -8.13 -0.59
C GLU A 25 -8.12 -7.38 0.16
N ALA A 26 -6.87 -7.79 -0.03
CA ALA A 26 -5.72 -7.17 0.62
C ALA A 26 -5.57 -5.69 0.23
N LEU A 27 -5.72 -5.36 -1.06
CA LEU A 27 -5.69 -3.98 -1.55
C LEU A 27 -6.79 -3.12 -0.90
N GLY A 28 -8.00 -3.67 -0.74
CA GLY A 28 -9.10 -2.98 -0.07
C GLY A 28 -8.85 -2.64 1.41
N LYS A 29 -7.88 -3.29 2.07
CA LYS A 29 -7.50 -2.97 3.46
C LYS A 29 -6.47 -1.85 3.56
N LEU A 30 -5.71 -1.57 2.50
CA LEU A 30 -4.60 -0.62 2.53
C LEU A 30 -5.02 0.79 2.98
N PRO A 31 -6.14 1.38 2.51
CA PRO A 31 -6.56 2.70 2.98
C PRO A 31 -6.82 2.75 4.49
N GLY A 32 -7.35 1.68 5.09
CA GLY A 32 -7.60 1.63 6.53
C GLY A 32 -6.33 1.43 7.36
N LEU A 33 -5.35 0.69 6.82
CA LEU A 33 -4.12 0.36 7.53
C LEU A 33 -3.02 1.41 7.37
N PHE A 34 -2.96 2.08 6.22
CA PHE A 34 -1.87 2.98 5.85
C PHE A 34 -2.36 4.31 5.23
N GLY A 35 -3.67 4.61 5.26
CA GLY A 35 -4.20 5.83 4.63
C GLY A 35 -3.76 7.14 5.27
N GLY A 36 -3.16 7.10 6.47
CA GLY A 36 -2.60 8.25 7.16
C GLY A 36 -1.45 7.87 8.10
N ALA A 37 -0.78 8.89 8.63
CA ALA A 37 0.27 8.73 9.63
C ALA A 37 -0.27 8.10 10.92
N ASP A 38 -1.50 8.44 11.31
CA ASP A 38 -2.16 7.90 12.51
C ASP A 38 -2.79 6.51 12.28
N SER A 39 -2.66 5.94 11.08
CA SER A 39 -3.21 4.61 10.80
C SER A 39 -2.40 3.51 11.48
N PRO A 40 -3.04 2.41 11.94
CA PRO A 40 -2.36 1.36 12.71
C PRO A 40 -1.15 0.74 12.00
N GLY A 41 -1.22 0.52 10.69
CA GLY A 41 -0.11 -0.04 9.92
C GLY A 41 1.09 0.90 9.85
N SER A 42 0.85 2.20 9.69
CA SER A 42 1.90 3.22 9.69
C SER A 42 2.63 3.26 11.05
N GLN A 43 1.87 3.26 12.15
CA GLN A 43 2.42 3.27 13.51
C GLN A 43 3.23 2.00 13.81
N LEU A 44 2.69 0.82 13.48
CA LEU A 44 3.41 -0.45 13.64
C LEU A 44 4.69 -0.51 12.80
N ALA A 45 4.67 0.03 11.58
CA ALA A 45 5.87 0.10 10.74
C ALA A 45 6.94 0.98 11.37
N ALA A 46 6.54 2.10 11.99
CA ALA A 46 7.45 2.99 12.69
C ALA A 46 8.05 2.35 13.95
N GLU A 47 7.29 1.56 14.70
CA GLU A 47 7.79 0.79 15.84
C GLU A 47 8.81 -0.29 15.39
N ALA A 48 8.57 -0.93 14.24
CA ALA A 48 9.42 -1.99 13.72
C ALA A 48 10.73 -1.48 13.09
N ALA A 49 10.72 -0.27 12.53
CA ALA A 49 11.83 0.31 11.76
C ALA A 49 12.87 1.02 12.64
N ALA A 50 13.09 0.60 13.90
CA ALA A 50 14.08 1.26 14.74
C ALA A 50 15.52 1.15 14.16
N PRO A 51 16.34 2.23 14.22
CA PRO A 51 16.15 3.46 14.98
C PRO A 51 15.60 4.68 14.21
N GLU A 52 14.96 4.53 13.06
CA GLU A 52 14.45 5.64 12.26
C GLU A 52 13.41 6.50 13.01
N PRO A 53 13.35 7.83 12.74
CA PRO A 53 12.36 8.69 13.36
C PRO A 53 10.93 8.27 13.02
N THR A 54 10.10 8.11 14.06
CA THR A 54 8.72 7.62 13.94
C THR A 54 7.89 8.48 12.97
N ASP A 55 7.98 9.80 13.07
CA ASP A 55 7.27 10.77 12.23
C ASP A 55 7.61 10.62 10.74
N VAL A 56 8.88 10.35 10.43
CA VAL A 56 9.35 10.08 9.08
C VAL A 56 8.78 8.77 8.54
N ILE A 57 8.80 7.70 9.33
CA ILE A 57 8.29 6.38 8.88
C ILE A 57 6.78 6.42 8.68
N VAL A 58 6.00 6.93 9.63
CA VAL A 58 4.53 6.97 9.50
C VAL A 58 4.09 7.80 8.28
N ALA A 59 4.77 8.94 8.03
CA ALA A 59 4.49 9.78 6.87
C ALA A 59 4.90 9.09 5.56
N SER A 60 6.05 8.41 5.54
CA SER A 60 6.54 7.69 4.36
C SER A 60 5.64 6.51 3.99
N CYS A 61 5.17 5.74 4.99
CA CYS A 61 4.23 4.64 4.77
C CYS A 61 2.91 5.14 4.19
N ALA A 62 2.38 6.24 4.73
CA ALA A 62 1.15 6.85 4.23
C ALA A 62 1.30 7.38 2.80
N ALA A 63 2.41 8.06 2.51
CA ALA A 63 2.73 8.54 1.17
C ALA A 63 2.87 7.40 0.17
N LEU A 64 3.60 6.33 0.52
CA LEU A 64 3.78 5.16 -0.34
C LEU A 64 2.45 4.45 -0.62
N CYS A 65 1.59 4.29 0.38
CA CYS A 65 0.26 3.71 0.20
C CYS A 65 -0.56 4.54 -0.79
N ARG A 66 -0.57 5.87 -0.63
CA ARG A 66 -1.28 6.76 -1.54
C ARG A 66 -0.77 6.64 -2.97
N GLU A 67 0.54 6.67 -3.18
CA GLU A 67 1.15 6.54 -4.50
C GLU A 67 0.83 5.22 -5.18
N LEU A 68 0.82 4.11 -4.43
CA LEU A 68 0.44 2.80 -4.97
C LEU A 68 -1.02 2.78 -5.41
N LEU A 69 -1.93 3.27 -4.57
CA LEU A 69 -3.36 3.30 -4.89
C LEU A 69 -3.65 4.19 -6.11
N ASP A 70 -2.96 5.33 -6.22
CA ASP A 70 -3.09 6.22 -7.38
C ASP A 70 -2.54 5.57 -8.65
N ALA A 71 -1.42 4.85 -8.56
CA ALA A 71 -0.87 4.08 -9.67
C ALA A 71 -1.82 2.96 -10.13
N LEU A 72 -2.49 2.25 -9.21
CA LEU A 72 -3.49 1.22 -9.53
C LEU A 72 -4.73 1.82 -10.21
N ARG A 73 -5.21 2.97 -9.74
CA ARG A 73 -6.33 3.69 -10.39
C ARG A 73 -5.98 4.13 -11.80
N ALA A 74 -4.74 4.57 -12.04
CA ALA A 74 -4.27 4.93 -13.38
C ALA A 74 -4.27 3.73 -14.35
N GLN A 75 -4.20 2.50 -13.82
CA GLN A 75 -4.34 1.25 -14.59
C GLN A 75 -5.79 0.76 -14.70
N GLY A 76 -6.77 1.53 -14.20
CA GLY A 76 -8.20 1.18 -14.25
C GLY A 76 -8.67 0.21 -13.15
N ILE A 77 -7.85 -0.02 -12.12
CA ILE A 77 -8.22 -0.89 -10.99
C ILE A 77 -8.99 -0.08 -9.93
N GLY A 78 -10.19 -0.54 -9.57
CA GLY A 78 -10.98 0.03 -8.47
C GLY A 78 -10.46 -0.43 -7.11
N VAL A 79 -9.78 0.47 -6.40
CA VAL A 79 -9.27 0.29 -5.02
C VAL A 79 -9.72 1.40 -4.07
#